data_AF-R9LY50-F1
#
_entry.id   AF-R9LY50-F1
#
_cell.length_a   1.000
_cell.length_b   1.000
_cell.length_c   1.000
_cell.angle_alpha   90.00
_cell.angle_beta   90.00
_cell.angle_gamma   90.00
#
_symmetry.space_group_name_H-M   'P 1'
#
loop_
_entity.id
_entity.type
_entity.pdbx_description
1 polymer ?
#
loop_
_entity_poly.entity_id
_entity_poly.type
_entity_poly.pdbx_seq_one_letter_code
_entity_poly.pdbx_strand_id
1 'polypeptide(L)' 'MELLEKKKAASFTLTPKLWIDRTKAIGIFSKQGKSGGTFAHPLIACEFASWLTPEFKMLLLKLSLNRGKLN' A
#
# COMPACT_ATOMS: atom_id res chain seq x y z
N MET A 1 14.00 9.25 -13.38
CA MET A 1 14.47 10.62 -13.68
C MET A 1 13.35 11.65 -13.54
N GLU A 2 12.25 11.59 -14.33
CA GLU A 2 11.22 12.65 -14.35
C GLU A 2 10.49 12.90 -13.00
N LEU A 3 10.18 11.85 -12.23
CA LEU A 3 9.49 12.00 -10.93
C LEU A 3 10.36 12.65 -9.84
N LEU A 4 11.66 12.34 -9.84
CA LEU A 4 12.60 12.85 -8.84
C LEU A 4 12.86 14.35 -9.03
N GLU A 5 12.89 14.79 -10.29
CA GLU A 5 13.00 16.22 -10.62
C GLU A 5 11.72 16.99 -10.27
N LYS A 6 10.54 16.40 -10.50
CA LYS A 6 9.26 17.02 -10.13
C LYS A 6 9.04 17.16 -8.62
N LYS A 7 9.65 16.29 -7.80
CA LYS A 7 9.61 16.38 -6.32
C LYS A 7 10.14 17.72 -5.78
N LYS A 8 11.09 18.37 -6.47
CA LYS A 8 11.71 19.62 -5.99
C LYS A 8 10.73 20.80 -5.97
N ALA A 9 9.56 20.69 -6.62
CA ALA A 9 8.53 21.71 -6.58
C ALA A 9 7.75 21.69 -5.25
N ALA A 10 7.50 22.87 -4.68
CA ALA A 10 6.82 23.03 -3.39
C ALA A 10 5.38 22.45 -3.34
N SER A 11 4.74 22.20 -4.48
CA SER A 11 3.37 21.67 -4.59
C SER A 11 3.28 20.32 -5.29
N PHE A 12 4.36 19.53 -5.29
CA PHE A 12 4.35 18.24 -5.96
C PHE A 12 3.34 17.25 -5.34
N THR A 13 2.29 16.93 -6.10
CA THR A 13 1.32 15.88 -5.75
C THR A 13 1.57 14.65 -6.61
N LEU A 14 1.94 13.54 -5.97
CA LEU A 14 2.07 12.24 -6.62
C LEU A 14 0.89 11.36 -6.26
N THR A 15 -0.07 11.24 -7.19
CA THR A 15 -1.22 10.37 -6.98
C THR A 15 -0.82 8.89 -7.12
N PRO A 16 -1.50 7.97 -6.42
CA PRO A 16 -1.21 6.53 -6.55
C PRO A 16 -1.28 6.03 -7.99
N LYS A 17 -2.24 6.53 -8.78
CA LYS A 17 -2.36 6.22 -10.21
C LYS A 17 -1.09 6.62 -10.98
N LEU A 18 -0.60 7.85 -10.78
CA LEU A 18 0.62 8.33 -11.43
C LEU A 18 1.85 7.54 -10.98
N TRP A 19 1.94 7.16 -9.71
CA TRP A 19 3.00 6.29 -9.20
C TRP A 19 3.00 4.94 -9.93
N ILE A 20 1.85 4.26 -9.99
CA ILE A 20 1.71 2.94 -10.63
C ILE A 20 2.13 3.02 -12.10
N ASP A 21 1.62 4.02 -12.83
CA ASP A 21 1.87 4.17 -14.27
C ASP A 21 3.36 4.41 -14.59
N ARG A 22 4.04 5.20 -13.76
CA ARG A 22 5.44 5.63 -13.95
C ARG A 22 6.47 4.62 -13.44
N THR A 23 6.15 3.91 -12.36
CA THR A 23 7.06 2.92 -11.75
C THR A 23 6.80 1.50 -12.21
N LYS A 24 5.67 1.24 -12.88
CA LYS A 24 5.18 -0.11 -13.18
C LYS A 24 5.01 -0.94 -11.90
N ALA A 25 4.57 -0.31 -10.82
CA ALA A 25 4.33 -0.97 -9.55
C ALA A 25 3.35 -2.15 -9.72
N ILE A 26 3.75 -3.32 -9.23
CA ILE A 26 2.95 -4.54 -9.27
C ILE A 26 2.22 -4.69 -7.93
N GLY A 27 0.98 -5.21 -7.98
CA GLY A 27 0.21 -5.51 -6.77
C GLY A 27 -0.46 -4.29 -6.12
N ILE A 28 -0.46 -3.12 -6.76
CA ILE A 28 -1.24 -1.94 -6.37
C ILE A 28 -2.00 -1.46 -7.61
N PHE A 29 -3.29 -1.16 -7.46
CA PHE A 29 -4.09 -0.59 -8.54
C PHE A 29 -5.01 0.52 -8.02
N SER A 30 -5.30 1.50 -8.87
CA SER A 30 -6.17 2.63 -8.55
C SER A 30 -7.30 2.73 -9.56
N LYS A 31 -8.55 2.75 -9.07
CA LYS A 31 -9.77 2.83 -9.88
C LYS A 31 -10.49 4.14 -9.57
N GLN A 32 -10.96 4.83 -10.61
CA GLN A 32 -11.79 6.04 -10.48
C GLN A 32 -13.29 5.69 -10.56
N GLY A 33 -14.17 6.52 -9.99
CA GLY A 33 -15.64 6.38 -10.07
C GLY A 33 -16.34 6.18 -8.73
N LYS A 34 -17.66 5.88 -8.75
CA LYS A 34 -18.56 5.79 -7.59
C LYS A 34 -18.25 4.64 -6.60
N SER A 35 -17.31 3.77 -6.96
CA SER A 35 -16.69 2.77 -6.06
C SER A 35 -15.19 2.70 -6.32
N GLY A 36 -14.62 3.86 -6.63
CA GLY A 36 -13.20 4.04 -6.83
C GLY A 36 -12.42 3.97 -5.53
N GLY A 37 -11.10 3.90 -5.65
CA GLY A 37 -10.19 3.74 -4.54
C GLY A 37 -8.83 3.27 -5.02
N THR A 38 -7.89 3.21 -4.09
CA THR A 38 -6.60 2.56 -4.31
C THR A 38 -6.59 1.27 -3.51
N PHE A 39 -6.28 0.17 -4.19
CA PHE A 39 -6.31 -1.17 -3.66
C PHE A 39 -4.93 -1.79 -3.83
N ALA A 40 -4.59 -2.74 -2.96
CA ALA A 40 -3.34 -3.47 -3.03
C ALA A 40 -3.55 -4.94 -2.72
N HIS A 41 -2.63 -5.78 -3.17
CA HIS A 41 -2.55 -7.19 -2.78
C HIS A 41 -2.59 -7.28 -1.24
N PRO A 42 -3.31 -8.24 -0.63
CA PRO A 42 -3.54 -8.27 0.82
C PRO A 42 -2.27 -8.14 1.65
N LEU A 43 -1.18 -8.82 1.26
CA LEU A 43 0.10 -8.70 1.96
C LEU A 43 0.69 -7.28 1.89
N ILE A 44 0.62 -6.63 0.73
CA ILE A 44 1.09 -5.25 0.56
C ILE A 44 0.24 -4.31 1.43
N ALA A 45 -1.08 -4.44 1.37
CA ALA A 45 -1.99 -3.66 2.20
C ALA A 45 -1.73 -3.86 3.70
N CYS A 46 -1.49 -5.11 4.12
CA CYS A 46 -1.15 -5.46 5.50
C CYS A 46 0.19 -4.85 5.94
N GLU A 47 1.21 -4.84 5.10
CA GLU A 47 2.50 -4.20 5.42
C GLU A 47 2.33 -2.68 5.56
N PHE A 48 1.56 -2.03 4.68
CA PHE A 48 1.24 -0.60 4.83
C PHE A 48 0.50 -0.31 6.13
N ALA A 49 -0.54 -1.08 6.45
CA ALA A 49 -1.27 -0.94 7.71
C ALA A 49 -0.36 -1.15 8.92
N SER A 50 0.55 -2.12 8.85
CA SER A 50 1.54 -2.41 9.89
C SER A 50 2.53 -1.27 10.11
N TRP A 51 2.84 -0.48 9.08
CA TRP A 51 3.69 0.70 9.22
C TRP A 51 2.96 1.84 9.93
N LEU A 52 1.66 1.99 9.73
CA LEU A 52 0.85 3.00 10.40
C LEU A 52 0.60 2.66 11.87
N THR A 53 0.32 1.39 12.19
CA THR A 53 -0.02 0.94 13.54
C THR A 53 0.76 -0.32 13.93
N PRO A 54 1.71 -0.22 14.88
CA PRO A 54 2.45 -1.38 15.37
C PRO A 54 1.57 -2.51 15.93
N GLU A 55 0.40 -2.17 16.49
CA GLU A 55 -0.56 -3.12 17.04
C GLU A 55 -1.12 -4.05 15.96
N PHE A 56 -1.34 -3.52 14.74
CA PHE A 56 -1.80 -4.33 13.61
C PHE A 56 -0.76 -5.38 13.23
N LYS A 57 0.52 -5.01 13.21
CA LYS A 57 1.62 -5.97 12.98
C LYS A 57 1.66 -7.05 14.06
N MET A 58 1.51 -6.67 15.33
CA MET A 58 1.48 -7.60 16.45
C MET A 58 0.29 -8.57 16.35
N LEU A 59 -0.88 -8.09 15.92
CA LEU A 59 -2.05 -8.92 15.66
C LEU A 59 -1.79 -9.95 14.55
N LEU A 60 -1.19 -9.52 13.43
CA LEU A 60 -0.82 -10.44 12.34
C LEU A 60 0.15 -11.53 12.82
N LEU A 61 1.15 -11.19 13.64
CA LEU A 61 2.07 -12.16 14.22
C LEU A 61 1.34 -13.15 15.14
N LYS A 62 0.48 -12.65 16.04
CA LYS A 62 -0.34 -13.52 16.92
C LYS A 62 -1.22 -14.48 16.13
N LEU A 63 -1.91 -13.99 15.10
CA LEU A 63 -2.75 -14.82 14.22
C LEU A 63 -1.91 -15.87 13.49
N SER A 64 -0.72 -15.50 13.01
CA SER A 64 0.16 -16.44 12.31
C SER A 64 0.70 -17.53 13.22
N LEU A 65 1.06 -17.21 14.46
CA LEU A 65 1.59 -18.16 15.45
C LEU A 65 0.51 -19.12 15.99
N ASN A 66 -0.74 -18.66 16.10
CA ASN A 66 -1.85 -19.47 16.62
C ASN A 66 -2.50 -20.40 15.57
N ARG A 67 -2.07 -20.37 14.30
CA ARG A 67 -2.62 -21.25 13.24
C ARG A 67 -2.46 -22.75 13.53
N GLY A 68 -1.47 -23.15 14.32
CA GLY A 68 -1.25 -24.55 14.70
C GLY A 68 -2.19 -25.09 15.79
N LYS A 69 -3.05 -24.26 16.39
CA LYS A 69 -3.98 -24.65 17.47
C LYS A 69 -5.44 -24.79 17.00
N LEU A 70 -5.70 -24.62 15.71
CA LEU A 70 -7.03 -24.73 15.11
C LEU A 70 -7.32 -26.12 14.53
N ASN A 71 -6.47 -27.11 14.83
CA ASN A 71 -6.59 -28.50 14.39
C ASN A 71 -6.69 -29.41 15.61
#